data_AF-A0A525BWR2-F1
#
_entry.id   AF-A0A525BWR2-F1
#
_cell.length_a   1.000
_cell.length_b   1.000
_cell.length_c   1.000
_cell.angle_alpha   90.00
_cell.angle_beta   90.00
_cell.angle_gamma   90.00
#
_symmetry.space_group_name_H-M   'P 1'
#
loop_
_entity.id
_entity.type
_entity.pdbx_description
1 polymer ?
#
loop_
_entity_poly.entity_id
_entity_poly.type
_entity_poly.pdbx_seq_one_letter_code
_entity_poly.pdbx_strand_id
1 'polypeptide(L)'
;MVLLAAGDWSYLAKRKVADCRMHKNESVLVHYDVVGAKYTPVGAEENSTTKKEGAKPGFTMLTVSWTPEHDFVDTPHEVLSDLKIRNPQILNVPANTGKEWDFDPFLSKSENGKVLSNIAVSEPKQLGQGDFAVICRGGQLAWSKLSAVKLDADNKMALITTNNGWQDCGGGPFFLSDTKVYGSFKETAVPIDAEENNRILIGKTIYIDELKTIPAKGRKILLQAEDNLFLSYITKVENNLITIAENIPNGFSISDTKIYVNVATISQGETKSSIVLGSGDATRVNQNFVVNVSEISFIPDSSMSSGVKADIQVQVGDQVWTQVSTLNDSNSASTHYVVRMGEDGNIKIEFGDGEKGRRLPTGKNNIRLTYRQGVGSQGNIPAYSFDKPSRQHPLVEKVHQPIETFGGHGLESSSEMANNAPGAVLSLERAVSTEDFSKLAISHTSVLQANSFMRSSGKNRRRFVDVVIVPVGGTGLEYIKDQIKEFLLKHSIPGVMINILEYKPIIVGFNVTVRADLEKFDAEKISEEVKQNIINAFSLENRSLGESMHRGELYKIVENSDGVSNSDCTISLADSADEAIVPEIIKGNDEVIRAINPSPKQVVHLDIDRPEVSITVEDYRV
;
A
#
# COMPACT_ATOMS: atom_id res chain seq x y z
N MET A 1 -37.43 43.57 -34.47
CA MET A 1 -37.81 43.44 -33.04
C MET A 1 -37.25 44.62 -32.27
N VAL A 2 -37.90 45.05 -31.19
CA VAL A 2 -37.46 46.20 -30.39
C VAL A 2 -37.01 45.73 -29.00
N LEU A 3 -35.84 46.21 -28.57
CA LEU A 3 -35.22 45.90 -27.27
C LEU A 3 -34.96 47.19 -26.51
N LEU A 4 -34.98 47.12 -25.18
CA LEU A 4 -34.66 48.25 -24.30
C LEU A 4 -33.39 47.90 -23.52
N ALA A 5 -32.32 48.68 -23.73
CA ALA A 5 -31.06 48.55 -23.01
C ALA A 5 -30.88 49.73 -22.05
N ALA A 6 -30.50 49.49 -20.80
CA ALA A 6 -30.30 50.56 -19.82
C ALA A 6 -28.97 51.31 -20.09
N GLY A 7 -28.99 52.64 -20.05
CA GLY A 7 -27.84 53.49 -20.40
C GLY A 7 -27.82 53.89 -21.88
N ASP A 8 -26.80 54.68 -22.28
CA ASP A 8 -26.65 55.15 -23.66
C ASP A 8 -25.86 54.16 -24.52
N TRP A 9 -26.59 53.45 -25.39
CA TRP A 9 -26.07 52.50 -26.37
C TRP A 9 -26.33 52.97 -27.81
N SER A 10 -26.51 54.27 -28.04
CA SER A 10 -26.84 54.82 -29.36
C SER A 10 -25.78 54.52 -30.42
N TYR A 11 -24.52 54.29 -30.01
CA TYR A 11 -23.41 53.93 -30.90
C TYR A 11 -23.60 52.59 -31.61
N LEU A 12 -24.52 51.74 -31.13
CA LEU A 12 -24.85 50.46 -31.77
C LEU A 12 -25.71 50.60 -33.03
N ALA A 13 -26.21 51.81 -33.35
CA ALA A 13 -26.94 52.03 -34.60
C ALA A 13 -26.12 51.58 -35.81
N LYS A 14 -26.73 50.76 -36.69
CA LYS A 14 -26.11 50.15 -37.87
C LYS A 14 -24.93 49.22 -37.56
N ARG A 15 -24.84 48.69 -36.35
CA ARG A 15 -23.87 47.66 -35.96
C ARG A 15 -24.55 46.32 -35.72
N LYS A 16 -23.75 45.25 -35.71
CA LYS A 16 -24.20 43.91 -35.33
C LYS A 16 -24.04 43.68 -33.83
N VAL A 17 -24.93 42.91 -33.24
CA VAL A 17 -24.87 42.40 -31.86
C VAL A 17 -25.14 40.90 -31.88
N ALA A 18 -24.69 40.15 -30.87
CA ALA A 18 -24.88 38.70 -30.84
C ALA A 18 -25.42 38.19 -29.49
N ASP A 19 -26.06 37.04 -29.54
CA ASP A 19 -26.63 36.33 -28.38
C ASP A 19 -26.30 34.83 -28.47
N CYS A 20 -25.85 34.24 -27.37
CA CYS A 20 -25.61 32.80 -27.30
C CYS A 20 -26.92 32.08 -26.97
N ARG A 21 -27.36 31.17 -27.86
CA ARG A 21 -28.64 30.46 -27.73
C ARG A 21 -28.50 28.96 -27.84
N MET A 22 -29.48 28.25 -27.32
CA MET A 22 -29.58 26.80 -27.48
C MET A 22 -30.59 26.47 -28.58
N HIS A 23 -30.21 25.64 -29.53
CA HIS A 23 -31.11 25.07 -30.54
C HIS A 23 -30.76 23.60 -30.74
N LYS A 24 -31.75 22.70 -30.67
CA LYS A 24 -31.54 21.23 -30.75
C LYS A 24 -30.45 20.69 -29.80
N ASN A 25 -30.38 21.24 -28.58
CA ASN A 25 -29.34 20.96 -27.56
C ASN A 25 -27.91 21.41 -27.93
N GLU A 26 -27.74 22.23 -28.95
CA GLU A 26 -26.46 22.81 -29.34
C GLU A 26 -26.43 24.32 -29.06
N SER A 27 -25.30 24.81 -28.56
CA SER A 27 -25.08 26.26 -28.38
C SER A 27 -24.69 26.91 -29.69
N VAL A 28 -25.51 27.85 -30.16
CA VAL A 28 -25.35 28.61 -31.40
C VAL A 28 -25.24 30.10 -31.06
N LEU A 29 -24.29 30.80 -31.65
CA LEU A 29 -24.19 32.26 -31.57
C LEU A 29 -25.05 32.87 -32.68
N VAL A 30 -26.10 33.61 -32.31
CA VAL A 30 -27.04 34.24 -33.25
C VAL A 30 -26.73 35.71 -33.40
N HIS A 31 -26.69 36.21 -34.64
CA HIS A 31 -26.33 37.60 -34.92
C HIS A 31 -27.55 38.44 -35.30
N TYR A 32 -27.64 39.64 -34.76
CA TYR A 32 -28.71 40.59 -35.04
C TYR A 32 -28.16 41.91 -35.55
N ASP A 33 -28.73 42.42 -36.63
CA ASP A 33 -28.42 43.74 -37.17
C ASP A 33 -29.22 44.81 -36.42
N VAL A 34 -28.56 45.77 -35.80
CA VAL A 34 -29.23 46.91 -35.16
C VAL A 34 -29.55 47.95 -36.23
N VAL A 35 -30.77 47.91 -36.73
CA VAL A 35 -31.31 48.85 -37.73
C VAL A 35 -31.42 50.26 -37.17
N GLY A 36 -31.67 50.42 -35.87
CA GLY A 36 -31.72 51.73 -35.22
C GLY A 36 -31.50 51.67 -33.71
N ALA A 37 -30.89 52.73 -33.15
CA ALA A 37 -30.67 52.88 -31.71
C ALA A 37 -31.02 54.33 -31.30
N LYS A 38 -31.94 54.49 -30.35
CA LYS A 38 -32.40 55.82 -29.88
C LYS A 38 -32.37 55.88 -28.35
N TYR A 39 -31.42 56.64 -27.78
CA TYR A 39 -31.34 56.87 -26.34
C TYR A 39 -32.31 57.96 -25.88
N THR A 40 -32.99 57.70 -24.75
CA THR A 40 -33.86 58.68 -24.09
C THR A 40 -33.20 59.13 -22.77
N PRO A 41 -32.72 60.38 -22.67
CA PRO A 41 -32.07 60.87 -21.46
C PRO A 41 -32.99 60.86 -20.22
N VAL A 42 -32.39 60.70 -19.04
CA VAL A 42 -33.11 60.80 -17.77
C VAL A 42 -33.55 62.25 -17.56
N GLY A 43 -34.86 62.48 -17.36
CA GLY A 43 -35.45 63.81 -17.21
C GLY A 43 -36.11 64.39 -18.47
N ALA A 44 -36.17 63.64 -19.58
CA ALA A 44 -36.92 64.04 -20.77
C ALA A 44 -38.45 64.04 -20.49
N GLU A 45 -39.16 65.09 -20.89
CA GLU A 45 -40.62 65.20 -20.71
C GLU A 45 -41.38 64.17 -21.56
N GLU A 46 -42.26 63.39 -20.93
CA GLU A 46 -43.09 62.38 -21.61
C GLU A 46 -44.22 63.05 -22.43
N ASN A 47 -43.98 63.26 -23.73
CA ASN A 47 -45.02 63.69 -24.66
C ASN A 47 -45.83 62.49 -25.22
N SER A 48 -47.00 62.74 -25.80
CA SER A 48 -47.89 61.68 -26.33
C SER A 48 -47.23 60.80 -27.40
N THR A 49 -46.22 61.32 -28.09
CA THR A 49 -45.38 60.61 -29.08
C THR A 49 -44.40 59.63 -28.44
N THR A 50 -43.77 59.98 -27.31
CA THR A 50 -42.79 59.12 -26.61
C THR A 50 -43.46 57.94 -25.92
N LYS A 51 -44.74 58.08 -25.49
CA LYS A 51 -45.54 56.96 -24.95
C LYS A 51 -45.94 55.92 -26.01
N LYS A 52 -46.20 56.32 -27.25
CA LYS A 52 -46.52 55.40 -28.36
C LYS A 52 -45.30 54.61 -28.85
N GLU A 53 -44.10 55.19 -28.76
CA GLU A 53 -42.84 54.53 -29.17
C GLU A 53 -42.23 53.64 -28.07
N GLY A 54 -42.81 53.57 -26.86
CA GLY A 54 -42.30 52.72 -25.78
C GLY A 54 -40.98 53.20 -25.15
N ALA A 55 -40.64 54.49 -25.33
CA ALA A 55 -39.43 55.09 -24.80
C ALA A 55 -39.48 55.18 -23.26
N LYS A 56 -38.41 54.71 -22.59
CA LYS A 56 -38.25 54.82 -21.13
C LYS A 56 -37.04 55.71 -20.81
N PRO A 57 -37.18 56.73 -19.94
CA PRO A 57 -36.05 57.56 -19.53
C PRO A 57 -34.90 56.73 -18.97
N GLY A 58 -33.68 56.98 -19.42
CA GLY A 58 -32.47 56.22 -19.05
C GLY A 58 -32.24 54.94 -19.86
N PHE A 59 -33.03 54.67 -20.90
CA PHE A 59 -32.87 53.49 -21.77
C PHE A 59 -32.65 53.89 -23.24
N THR A 60 -31.85 53.09 -23.93
CA THR A 60 -31.75 53.07 -25.40
C THR A 60 -32.72 52.04 -25.97
N MET A 61 -33.56 52.47 -26.91
CA MET A 61 -34.38 51.59 -27.71
C MET A 61 -33.58 51.10 -28.93
N LEU A 62 -33.37 49.79 -29.02
CA LEU A 62 -32.67 49.13 -30.12
C LEU A 62 -33.67 48.40 -31.02
N THR A 63 -33.74 48.78 -32.28
CA THR A 63 -34.49 48.06 -33.32
C THR A 63 -33.55 47.11 -34.02
N VAL A 64 -33.77 45.81 -33.86
CA VAL A 64 -32.93 44.75 -34.43
C VAL A 64 -33.66 43.92 -35.48
N SER A 65 -32.97 43.54 -36.55
CA SER A 65 -33.39 42.54 -37.54
C SER A 65 -32.52 41.30 -37.44
N TRP A 66 -33.09 40.14 -37.77
CA TRP A 66 -32.39 38.86 -37.79
C TRP A 66 -32.51 38.24 -39.18
N THR A 67 -31.41 37.73 -39.72
CA THR A 67 -31.32 37.13 -41.04
C THR A 67 -30.71 35.73 -40.92
N PRO A 68 -31.52 34.65 -40.87
CA PRO A 68 -31.04 33.30 -40.50
C PRO A 68 -29.97 32.69 -41.42
N GLU A 69 -29.91 33.11 -42.68
CA GLU A 69 -28.98 32.59 -43.70
C GLU A 69 -27.51 32.78 -43.35
N HIS A 70 -27.19 33.73 -42.45
CA HIS A 70 -25.81 34.07 -42.07
C HIS A 70 -25.30 33.29 -40.86
N ASP A 71 -26.16 32.55 -40.16
CA ASP A 71 -25.85 31.84 -38.90
C ASP A 71 -25.71 30.32 -39.10
N PHE A 72 -25.59 29.86 -40.36
CA PHE A 72 -25.43 28.44 -40.74
C PHE A 72 -26.51 27.48 -40.19
N VAL A 73 -27.72 28.00 -39.93
CA VAL A 73 -28.87 27.19 -39.50
C VAL A 73 -29.62 26.71 -40.76
N ASP A 74 -29.80 25.40 -40.91
CA ASP A 74 -30.47 24.81 -42.09
C ASP A 74 -31.95 25.25 -42.13
N THR A 75 -32.31 26.10 -43.09
CA THR A 75 -33.57 26.83 -43.15
C THR A 75 -34.77 26.20 -43.89
N PRO A 76 -34.73 25.05 -44.60
CA PRO A 76 -35.80 24.80 -45.58
C PRO A 76 -37.21 24.65 -45.00
N HIS A 77 -37.39 24.07 -43.80
CA HIS A 77 -38.74 23.69 -43.31
C HIS A 77 -38.99 23.79 -41.79
N GLU A 78 -38.18 24.50 -41.00
CA GLU A 78 -38.32 24.53 -39.53
C GLU A 78 -38.72 25.90 -38.93
N VAL A 79 -39.46 25.86 -37.82
CA VAL A 79 -39.89 27.05 -37.08
C VAL A 79 -38.77 27.48 -36.12
N LEU A 80 -38.00 28.50 -36.49
CA LEU A 80 -36.86 29.04 -35.71
C LEU A 80 -37.28 29.89 -34.49
N SER A 81 -38.34 29.52 -33.78
CA SER A 81 -38.89 30.30 -32.65
C SER A 81 -37.93 30.42 -31.47
N ASP A 82 -37.04 29.45 -31.27
CA ASP A 82 -36.11 29.39 -30.14
C ASP A 82 -34.92 30.36 -30.31
N LEU A 83 -34.62 30.72 -31.56
CA LEU A 83 -33.56 31.66 -31.93
C LEU A 83 -34.06 33.12 -32.05
N LYS A 84 -35.38 33.36 -31.89
CA LYS A 84 -35.93 34.73 -31.86
C LYS A 84 -35.57 35.45 -30.57
N ILE A 85 -34.95 36.62 -30.72
CA ILE A 85 -34.48 37.46 -29.60
C ILE A 85 -35.59 37.72 -28.55
N ARG A 86 -35.29 37.75 -27.24
CA ARG A 86 -36.28 38.00 -26.16
C ARG A 86 -35.74 39.06 -25.18
N ASN A 87 -36.59 39.81 -24.49
CA ASN A 87 -36.16 40.82 -23.50
C ASN A 87 -36.71 40.42 -22.12
N PRO A 88 -35.91 40.29 -21.03
CA PRO A 88 -34.50 40.68 -20.84
C PRO A 88 -33.47 39.59 -21.17
N GLN A 89 -32.33 39.98 -21.75
CA GLN A 89 -31.19 39.12 -22.07
C GLN A 89 -29.86 39.90 -22.10
N ILE A 90 -28.74 39.17 -22.08
CA ILE A 90 -27.39 39.74 -22.20
C ILE A 90 -26.99 39.69 -23.68
N LEU A 91 -26.61 40.83 -24.25
CA LEU A 91 -26.12 40.92 -25.63
C LEU A 91 -24.62 41.14 -25.64
N ASN A 92 -23.93 40.40 -26.52
CA ASN A 92 -22.55 40.69 -26.90
C ASN A 92 -22.56 41.83 -27.90
N VAL A 93 -21.87 42.92 -27.56
CA VAL A 93 -21.85 44.16 -28.34
C VAL A 93 -20.42 44.58 -28.68
N PRO A 94 -20.19 45.19 -29.85
CA PRO A 94 -18.87 45.65 -30.25
C PRO A 94 -18.39 46.82 -29.40
N ALA A 95 -17.07 46.94 -29.23
CA ALA A 95 -16.49 48.07 -28.52
C ALA A 95 -16.81 49.42 -29.20
N ASN A 96 -16.92 50.49 -28.42
CA ASN A 96 -17.18 51.85 -28.91
C ASN A 96 -15.90 52.52 -29.46
N THR A 97 -15.17 51.83 -30.35
CA THR A 97 -13.85 52.24 -30.86
C THR A 97 -13.83 52.49 -32.38
N GLY A 98 -15.00 52.42 -33.03
CA GLY A 98 -15.17 52.77 -34.45
C GLY A 98 -14.61 51.77 -35.47
N LYS A 99 -13.94 50.70 -35.02
CA LYS A 99 -13.55 49.58 -35.88
C LYS A 99 -14.77 48.71 -36.20
N GLU A 100 -14.83 48.19 -37.43
CA GLU A 100 -15.79 47.14 -37.77
C GLU A 100 -15.53 45.91 -36.88
N TRP A 101 -16.60 45.33 -36.36
CA TRP A 101 -16.51 44.13 -35.54
C TRP A 101 -16.31 42.93 -36.46
N ASP A 102 -15.05 42.53 -36.63
CA ASP A 102 -14.67 41.33 -37.36
C ASP A 102 -14.97 40.14 -36.46
N PHE A 103 -16.12 39.50 -36.66
CA PHE A 103 -16.58 38.38 -35.83
C PHE A 103 -16.07 37.08 -36.44
N ASP A 104 -15.36 36.29 -35.64
CA ASP A 104 -14.83 35.00 -36.10
C ASP A 104 -15.85 33.87 -35.85
N PRO A 105 -16.37 33.20 -36.89
CA PRO A 105 -17.28 32.08 -36.71
C PRO A 105 -16.59 30.89 -36.02
N PHE A 106 -17.36 30.15 -35.23
CA PHE A 106 -16.88 28.97 -34.51
C PHE A 106 -16.86 27.72 -35.40
N LEU A 107 -15.90 26.81 -35.16
CA LEU A 107 -15.84 25.45 -35.71
C LEU A 107 -16.57 24.39 -34.82
N SER A 108 -17.13 24.84 -33.68
CA SER A 108 -17.74 24.13 -32.52
C SER A 108 -16.82 23.33 -31.58
N LYS A 109 -17.25 23.19 -30.31
CA LYS A 109 -16.52 22.90 -29.04
C LYS A 109 -16.83 21.52 -28.44
N SER A 110 -15.83 20.79 -27.89
CA SER A 110 -16.11 19.83 -26.79
C SER A 110 -16.24 20.57 -25.45
N GLU A 111 -17.40 20.51 -24.79
CA GLU A 111 -17.79 19.35 -23.99
C GLU A 111 -19.11 18.68 -24.38
N ASN A 112 -19.78 19.06 -25.49
CA ASN A 112 -20.82 18.21 -26.14
C ASN A 112 -21.23 18.67 -27.57
N GLY A 113 -20.46 19.51 -28.25
CA GLY A 113 -20.71 19.92 -29.65
C GLY A 113 -19.49 19.63 -30.54
N LYS A 114 -19.33 18.35 -30.93
CA LYS A 114 -18.18 17.84 -31.69
C LYS A 114 -17.81 18.74 -32.87
N VAL A 115 -16.51 18.83 -33.16
CA VAL A 115 -16.06 19.43 -34.43
C VAL A 115 -16.78 18.73 -35.57
N LEU A 116 -17.32 19.52 -36.50
CA LEU A 116 -18.07 19.00 -37.63
C LEU A 116 -17.25 17.94 -38.38
N SER A 117 -17.89 16.81 -38.68
CA SER A 117 -17.25 15.72 -39.43
C SER A 117 -16.77 16.17 -40.80
N ASN A 118 -17.38 17.23 -41.35
CA ASN A 118 -17.03 17.90 -42.58
C ASN A 118 -16.54 19.32 -42.26
N ILE A 119 -15.33 19.66 -42.70
CA ILE A 119 -14.77 21.00 -42.50
C ILE A 119 -14.23 21.50 -43.83
N ALA A 120 -14.45 22.79 -44.12
CA ALA A 120 -13.79 23.45 -45.23
C ALA A 120 -12.43 24.00 -44.77
N VAL A 121 -11.38 23.67 -45.51
CA VAL A 121 -10.02 24.16 -45.29
C VAL A 121 -9.51 24.86 -46.54
N SER A 122 -8.52 25.73 -46.41
CA SER A 122 -7.78 26.25 -47.57
C SER A 122 -7.17 25.11 -48.37
N GLU A 123 -7.08 25.25 -49.70
CA GLU A 123 -6.56 24.23 -50.61
C GLU A 123 -5.25 23.57 -50.11
N PRO A 124 -5.27 22.27 -49.76
CA PRO A 124 -4.12 21.59 -49.20
C PRO A 124 -3.15 21.16 -50.30
N LYS A 125 -1.84 21.29 -50.05
CA LYS A 125 -0.81 20.94 -51.05
C LYS A 125 -0.66 19.44 -51.31
N GLN A 126 -0.85 18.57 -50.30
CA GLN A 126 -0.54 17.14 -50.36
C GLN A 126 -1.46 16.25 -49.49
N LEU A 127 -2.74 16.60 -49.33
CA LEU A 127 -3.66 15.88 -48.45
C LEU A 127 -4.62 14.99 -49.26
N GLY A 128 -4.67 13.70 -48.94
CA GLY A 128 -5.49 12.70 -49.64
C GLY A 128 -6.44 11.91 -48.73
N GLN A 129 -7.23 11.04 -49.35
CA GLN A 129 -8.08 10.09 -48.63
C GLN A 129 -7.23 9.08 -47.86
N GLY A 130 -7.57 8.82 -46.59
CA GLY A 130 -6.85 7.90 -45.71
C GLY A 130 -5.78 8.56 -44.83
N ASP A 131 -5.41 9.80 -45.14
CA ASP A 131 -4.40 10.53 -44.37
C ASP A 131 -4.89 10.89 -42.97
N PHE A 132 -3.93 11.02 -42.05
CA PHE A 132 -4.18 11.51 -40.69
C PHE A 132 -4.12 13.03 -40.69
N ALA A 133 -5.12 13.67 -40.07
CA ALA A 133 -5.21 15.11 -39.93
C ALA A 133 -5.39 15.51 -38.46
N VAL A 134 -4.80 16.65 -38.09
CA VAL A 134 -4.83 17.22 -36.75
C VAL A 134 -5.20 18.69 -36.83
N ILE A 135 -6.21 19.10 -36.05
CA ILE A 135 -6.64 20.47 -35.84
C ILE A 135 -5.97 20.98 -34.58
N CYS A 136 -5.26 22.10 -34.69
CA CYS A 136 -4.57 22.72 -33.56
C CYS A 136 -5.04 24.15 -33.35
N ARG A 137 -5.28 24.51 -32.08
CA ARG A 137 -5.45 25.89 -31.62
C ARG A 137 -4.69 26.08 -30.31
N GLY A 138 -3.55 26.77 -30.34
CA GLY A 138 -2.68 26.90 -29.17
C GLY A 138 -2.26 25.51 -28.64
N GLY A 139 -2.62 25.21 -27.38
CA GLY A 139 -2.38 23.90 -26.74
C GLY A 139 -3.50 22.86 -26.91
N GLN A 140 -4.54 23.15 -27.72
CA GLN A 140 -5.69 22.27 -27.91
C GLN A 140 -5.59 21.53 -29.24
N LEU A 141 -5.94 20.24 -29.23
CA LEU A 141 -5.79 19.34 -30.36
C LEU A 141 -7.06 18.50 -30.58
N ALA A 142 -7.43 18.34 -31.85
CA ALA A 142 -8.39 17.33 -32.31
C ALA A 142 -7.82 16.58 -33.51
N TRP A 143 -8.05 15.26 -33.64
CA TRP A 143 -7.45 14.43 -34.69
C TRP A 143 -8.42 13.40 -35.27
N SER A 144 -8.22 13.03 -36.54
CA SER A 144 -8.98 11.97 -37.20
C SER A 144 -8.28 11.45 -38.47
N LYS A 145 -8.73 10.30 -38.96
CA LYS A 145 -8.41 9.80 -40.30
C LYS A 145 -9.45 10.29 -41.31
N LEU A 146 -8.97 10.82 -42.43
CA LEU A 146 -9.82 11.39 -43.49
C LEU A 146 -10.43 10.28 -44.36
N SER A 147 -11.74 10.38 -44.58
CA SER A 147 -12.51 9.47 -45.44
C SER A 147 -12.64 9.99 -46.87
N ALA A 148 -12.63 11.30 -47.07
CA ALA A 148 -12.65 11.94 -48.37
C ALA A 148 -12.06 13.36 -48.29
N VAL A 149 -11.43 13.81 -49.38
CA VAL A 149 -10.98 15.19 -49.56
C VAL A 149 -11.48 15.65 -50.93
N LYS A 150 -12.41 16.61 -50.94
CA LYS A 150 -12.97 17.17 -52.18
C LYS A 150 -12.44 18.58 -52.40
N LEU A 151 -11.76 18.80 -53.53
CA LEU A 151 -11.23 20.10 -53.90
C LEU A 151 -12.31 20.94 -54.59
N ASP A 152 -12.46 22.18 -54.14
CA ASP A 152 -13.23 23.23 -54.81
C ASP A 152 -12.23 24.25 -55.40
N ALA A 153 -11.86 24.02 -56.65
CA ALA A 153 -10.83 24.79 -57.36
C ALA A 153 -11.25 26.26 -57.61
N ASP A 154 -12.56 26.53 -57.68
CA ASP A 154 -13.08 27.87 -57.97
C ASP A 154 -12.89 28.80 -56.77
N ASN A 155 -12.97 28.28 -55.55
CA ASN A 155 -12.84 29.04 -54.29
C ASN A 155 -11.51 28.82 -53.56
N LYS A 156 -10.57 28.05 -54.12
CA LYS A 156 -9.30 27.64 -53.49
C LYS A 156 -9.49 27.02 -52.10
N MET A 157 -10.53 26.19 -51.96
CA MET A 157 -10.86 25.49 -50.72
C MET A 157 -10.96 23.97 -50.94
N ALA A 158 -10.88 23.21 -49.86
CA ALA A 158 -11.12 21.78 -49.85
C ALA A 158 -12.08 21.40 -48.73
N LEU A 159 -13.06 20.56 -49.03
CA LEU A 159 -13.92 19.95 -48.02
C LEU A 159 -13.30 18.62 -47.58
N ILE A 160 -12.91 18.54 -46.32
CA ILE A 160 -12.39 17.32 -45.70
C ILE A 160 -13.50 16.62 -44.91
N THR A 161 -13.64 15.31 -45.08
CA THR A 161 -14.60 14.46 -44.37
C THR A 161 -13.86 13.41 -43.55
N THR A 162 -14.34 13.11 -42.34
CA THR A 162 -13.76 12.11 -41.43
C THR A 162 -14.54 10.80 -41.44
N ASN A 163 -13.89 9.68 -41.12
CA ASN A 163 -14.56 8.36 -41.03
C ASN A 163 -15.42 8.22 -39.77
N ASN A 164 -14.91 8.64 -38.60
CA ASN A 164 -15.54 8.43 -37.29
C ASN A 164 -15.67 9.73 -36.47
N GLY A 165 -15.76 10.88 -37.15
CA GLY A 165 -15.69 12.20 -36.50
C GLY A 165 -14.27 12.52 -35.99
N TRP A 166 -14.12 13.72 -35.43
CA TRP A 166 -12.89 14.16 -34.77
C TRP A 166 -12.84 13.68 -33.32
N GLN A 167 -11.66 13.22 -32.88
CA GLN A 167 -11.35 12.89 -31.49
C GLN A 167 -10.58 14.05 -30.86
N ASP A 168 -10.88 14.42 -29.62
CA ASP A 168 -10.19 15.52 -28.94
C ASP A 168 -9.92 15.24 -27.45
N CYS A 169 -8.98 15.99 -26.87
CA CYS A 169 -8.60 15.89 -25.45
C CYS A 169 -9.32 16.92 -24.55
N GLY A 170 -10.35 17.60 -25.07
CA GLY A 170 -11.00 18.74 -24.41
C GLY A 170 -10.19 20.05 -24.48
N GLY A 171 -10.80 21.16 -24.04
CA GLY A 171 -10.09 22.43 -23.88
C GLY A 171 -10.89 23.70 -24.20
N GLY A 172 -12.01 23.64 -24.92
CA GLY A 172 -12.71 24.86 -25.35
C GLY A 172 -13.11 24.83 -26.82
N PRO A 173 -13.67 25.94 -27.35
CA PRO A 173 -14.08 26.03 -28.76
C PRO A 173 -12.89 26.21 -29.71
N PHE A 174 -13.02 25.72 -30.95
CA PHE A 174 -12.13 26.09 -32.05
C PHE A 174 -12.68 27.32 -32.80
N PHE A 175 -11.81 28.29 -33.08
CA PHE A 175 -12.13 29.56 -33.76
C PHE A 175 -11.53 29.55 -35.17
N LEU A 176 -12.26 29.98 -36.21
CA LEU A 176 -11.79 29.86 -37.60
C LEU A 176 -10.46 30.60 -37.83
N SER A 177 -10.29 31.80 -37.26
CA SER A 177 -9.11 32.64 -37.45
C SER A 177 -7.86 32.12 -36.73
N ASP A 178 -8.03 31.39 -35.63
CA ASP A 178 -6.94 30.92 -34.76
C ASP A 178 -6.64 29.42 -34.89
N THR A 179 -7.38 28.70 -35.74
CA THR A 179 -7.29 27.25 -35.89
C THR A 179 -6.51 26.87 -37.14
N LYS A 180 -5.54 25.96 -36.98
CA LYS A 180 -4.75 25.42 -38.10
C LYS A 180 -5.00 23.93 -38.24
N VAL A 181 -5.17 23.47 -39.48
CA VAL A 181 -5.26 22.04 -39.80
C VAL A 181 -3.93 21.58 -40.40
N TYR A 182 -3.34 20.57 -39.77
CA TYR A 182 -2.13 19.91 -40.21
C TYR A 182 -2.48 18.51 -40.73
N GLY A 183 -1.76 18.08 -41.76
CA GLY A 183 -1.90 16.75 -42.35
C GLY A 183 -0.65 16.41 -43.16
N SER A 184 -0.62 15.19 -43.72
CA SER A 184 0.51 14.68 -44.50
C SER A 184 1.81 14.65 -43.69
N PHE A 185 1.75 14.04 -42.51
CA PHE A 185 2.90 13.86 -41.62
C PHE A 185 3.94 12.92 -42.27
N LYS A 186 5.19 13.37 -42.39
CA LYS A 186 6.29 12.63 -43.05
C LYS A 186 7.18 11.86 -42.08
N GLU A 187 7.26 12.33 -40.84
CA GLU A 187 8.10 11.76 -39.79
C GLU A 187 7.21 11.09 -38.75
N THR A 188 7.63 9.92 -38.28
CA THR A 188 6.99 9.22 -37.17
C THR A 188 7.94 9.28 -35.99
N ALA A 189 7.53 9.94 -34.92
CA ALA A 189 8.23 9.91 -33.64
C ALA A 189 7.45 9.04 -32.66
N VAL A 190 8.14 8.15 -31.98
CA VAL A 190 7.59 7.32 -30.91
C VAL A 190 8.18 7.85 -29.60
N PRO A 191 7.36 8.17 -28.58
CA PRO A 191 7.87 8.50 -27.25
C PRO A 191 8.80 7.39 -26.74
N ILE A 192 9.84 7.76 -26.00
CA ILE A 192 10.86 6.81 -25.49
C ILE A 192 10.21 5.67 -24.69
N ASP A 193 9.07 5.93 -24.05
CA ASP A 193 8.35 4.99 -23.17
C ASP A 193 6.99 4.55 -23.75
N ALA A 194 6.80 4.61 -25.06
CA ALA A 194 5.51 4.29 -25.68
C ALA A 194 5.07 2.82 -25.48
N GLU A 195 6.01 1.93 -25.16
CA GLU A 195 5.77 0.52 -24.85
C GLU A 195 5.52 0.26 -23.35
N GLU A 196 5.70 1.27 -22.49
CA GLU A 196 5.52 1.12 -21.05
C GLU A 196 4.05 1.31 -20.65
N ASN A 197 3.42 0.22 -20.22
CA ASN A 197 2.08 0.25 -19.66
C ASN A 197 2.12 0.48 -18.14
N ASN A 198 2.19 1.76 -17.74
CA ASN A 198 2.26 2.15 -16.33
C ASN A 198 0.89 2.16 -15.63
N ARG A 199 -0.08 1.39 -16.14
CA ARG A 199 -1.39 1.24 -15.51
C ARG A 199 -1.23 0.46 -14.21
N ILE A 200 -1.71 1.06 -13.12
CA ILE A 200 -1.70 0.46 -11.79
C ILE A 200 -2.59 -0.78 -11.77
N LEU A 201 -2.07 -1.88 -11.20
CA LEU A 201 -2.81 -3.10 -10.93
C LEU A 201 -3.67 -2.89 -9.67
N ILE A 202 -4.99 -2.98 -9.82
CA ILE A 202 -5.95 -2.77 -8.73
C ILE A 202 -6.92 -3.95 -8.65
N GLY A 203 -7.28 -4.34 -7.43
CA GLY A 203 -8.28 -5.38 -7.18
C GLY A 203 -7.64 -6.76 -7.02
N LYS A 204 -8.36 -7.81 -7.40
CA LYS A 204 -7.94 -9.22 -7.16
C LYS A 204 -7.55 -9.97 -8.42
N THR A 205 -7.60 -9.31 -9.56
CA THR A 205 -7.63 -9.97 -10.85
C THR A 205 -6.48 -9.50 -11.71
N ILE A 206 -5.69 -10.45 -12.20
CA ILE A 206 -4.52 -10.19 -13.05
C ILE A 206 -4.76 -10.86 -14.39
N TYR A 207 -4.66 -10.09 -15.46
CA TYR A 207 -4.71 -10.59 -16.83
C TYR A 207 -3.28 -10.89 -17.31
N ILE A 208 -3.09 -12.02 -17.97
CA ILE A 208 -1.79 -12.47 -18.48
C ILE A 208 -1.95 -12.88 -19.94
N ASP A 209 -1.21 -12.27 -20.85
CA ASP A 209 -1.35 -12.51 -22.29
C ASP A 209 -1.14 -13.98 -22.69
N GLU A 210 -0.20 -14.67 -22.04
CA GLU A 210 0.07 -16.09 -22.27
C GLU A 210 0.43 -16.83 -20.97
N LEU A 211 -0.40 -17.79 -20.57
CA LEU A 211 -0.04 -18.75 -19.53
C LEU A 211 0.59 -20.00 -20.15
N LYS A 212 1.92 -20.12 -20.07
CA LYS A 212 2.64 -21.34 -20.48
C LYS A 212 2.23 -22.57 -19.66
N THR A 213 1.85 -22.38 -18.40
CA THR A 213 1.39 -23.44 -17.50
C THR A 213 0.28 -22.91 -16.61
N ILE A 214 -0.84 -23.62 -16.51
CA ILE A 214 -1.97 -23.24 -15.64
C ILE A 214 -1.59 -23.56 -14.18
N PRO A 215 -1.43 -22.55 -13.30
CA PRO A 215 -1.17 -22.80 -11.90
C PRO A 215 -2.42 -23.40 -11.23
N ALA A 216 -2.21 -24.37 -10.35
CA ALA A 216 -3.31 -24.99 -9.61
C ALA A 216 -3.93 -24.01 -8.60
N LYS A 217 -5.25 -24.11 -8.39
CA LYS A 217 -5.96 -23.42 -7.31
C LYS A 217 -5.31 -23.73 -5.96
N GLY A 218 -5.18 -22.72 -5.10
CA GLY A 218 -4.60 -22.82 -3.77
C GLY A 218 -3.09 -22.65 -3.72
N ARG A 219 -2.40 -22.50 -4.87
CA ARG A 219 -0.96 -22.20 -4.87
C ARG A 219 -0.67 -20.77 -4.42
N LYS A 220 0.48 -20.60 -3.78
CA LYS A 220 1.06 -19.31 -3.45
C LYS A 220 1.50 -18.58 -4.73
N ILE A 221 1.24 -17.28 -4.78
CA ILE A 221 1.68 -16.37 -5.83
C ILE A 221 2.41 -15.20 -5.18
N LEU A 222 3.52 -14.79 -5.77
CA LEU A 222 4.31 -13.65 -5.32
C LEU A 222 4.38 -12.62 -6.44
N LEU A 223 3.95 -11.40 -6.15
CA LEU A 223 4.13 -10.23 -7.00
C LEU A 223 5.33 -9.45 -6.49
N GLN A 224 6.15 -8.96 -7.41
CA GLN A 224 7.30 -8.11 -7.12
C GLN A 224 7.32 -6.94 -8.09
N ALA A 225 7.31 -5.71 -7.57
CA ALA A 225 7.49 -4.48 -8.33
C ALA A 225 8.47 -3.59 -7.58
N GLU A 226 9.66 -3.36 -8.14
CA GLU A 226 10.76 -2.67 -7.45
C GLU A 226 11.04 -3.28 -6.06
N ASP A 227 10.82 -2.51 -4.98
CA ASP A 227 10.96 -2.91 -3.58
C ASP A 227 9.65 -3.46 -2.97
N ASN A 228 8.52 -3.35 -3.69
CA ASN A 228 7.23 -3.85 -3.23
C ASN A 228 7.13 -5.35 -3.48
N LEU A 229 6.80 -6.09 -2.41
CA LEU A 229 6.55 -7.53 -2.44
C LEU A 229 5.14 -7.82 -1.93
N PHE A 230 4.42 -8.67 -2.64
CA PHE A 230 3.08 -9.08 -2.21
C PHE A 230 2.85 -10.57 -2.42
N LEU A 231 2.67 -11.28 -1.31
CA LEU A 231 2.40 -12.72 -1.27
C LEU A 231 0.90 -12.95 -1.11
N SER A 232 0.30 -13.78 -1.95
CA SER A 232 -1.11 -14.17 -1.81
C SER A 232 -1.35 -15.59 -2.31
N TYR A 233 -2.62 -15.99 -2.45
CA TYR A 233 -3.04 -17.31 -2.92
C TYR A 233 -3.94 -17.22 -4.14
N ILE A 234 -3.75 -18.15 -5.08
CA ILE A 234 -4.59 -18.27 -6.28
C ILE A 234 -5.92 -18.92 -5.90
N THR A 235 -7.01 -18.19 -6.12
CA THR A 235 -8.38 -18.68 -5.84
C THR A 235 -9.04 -19.26 -7.08
N LYS A 236 -8.74 -18.69 -8.27
CA LYS A 236 -9.33 -19.07 -9.54
C LYS A 236 -8.37 -18.77 -10.69
N VAL A 237 -8.41 -19.59 -11.74
CA VAL A 237 -7.71 -19.36 -13.01
C VAL A 237 -8.68 -19.69 -14.14
N GLU A 238 -9.01 -18.72 -14.98
CA GLU A 238 -9.90 -18.87 -16.15
C GLU A 238 -9.38 -18.01 -17.29
N ASN A 239 -9.28 -18.55 -18.52
CA ASN A 239 -9.01 -17.78 -19.74
C ASN A 239 -8.01 -16.61 -19.56
N ASN A 240 -6.77 -16.92 -19.19
CA ASN A 240 -5.70 -15.94 -19.02
C ASN A 240 -5.88 -14.94 -17.85
N LEU A 241 -6.80 -15.24 -16.94
CA LEU A 241 -7.13 -14.40 -15.80
C LEU A 241 -6.89 -15.17 -14.50
N ILE A 242 -6.00 -14.65 -13.67
CA ILE A 242 -5.72 -15.16 -12.32
C ILE A 242 -6.46 -14.31 -11.31
N THR A 243 -7.27 -14.94 -10.46
CA THR A 243 -7.90 -14.29 -9.32
C THR A 243 -7.18 -14.69 -8.03
N ILE A 244 -6.74 -13.71 -7.25
CA ILE A 244 -6.05 -13.90 -5.98
C ILE A 244 -6.99 -13.67 -4.77
N ALA A 245 -6.56 -14.10 -3.59
CA ALA A 245 -7.39 -14.05 -2.38
C ALA A 245 -7.61 -12.61 -1.88
N GLU A 246 -6.57 -11.79 -1.94
CA GLU A 246 -6.52 -10.44 -1.38
C GLU A 246 -6.47 -9.38 -2.49
N ASN A 247 -6.75 -8.12 -2.14
CA ASN A 247 -6.58 -7.03 -3.09
C ASN A 247 -5.10 -6.71 -3.22
N ILE A 248 -4.64 -6.53 -4.46
CA ILE A 248 -3.30 -6.03 -4.76
C ILE A 248 -3.19 -4.63 -4.13
N PRO A 249 -2.18 -4.37 -3.29
CA PRO A 249 -1.96 -3.06 -2.70
C PRO A 249 -1.44 -2.06 -3.75
N ASN A 250 -1.34 -0.79 -3.39
CA ASN A 250 -0.73 0.21 -4.27
C ASN A 250 0.76 -0.10 -4.48
N GLY A 251 1.34 0.34 -5.60
CA GLY A 251 2.77 0.17 -5.91
C GLY A 251 3.08 -0.94 -6.93
N PHE A 252 2.07 -1.50 -7.60
CA PHE A 252 2.22 -2.49 -8.67
C PHE A 252 1.63 -1.94 -9.97
N SER A 253 2.40 -1.94 -11.06
CA SER A 253 1.94 -1.58 -12.40
C SER A 253 2.14 -2.72 -13.41
N ILE A 254 1.51 -2.63 -14.58
CA ILE A 254 1.57 -3.72 -15.56
C ILE A 254 2.99 -3.90 -16.13
N SER A 255 3.76 -2.82 -16.30
CA SER A 255 5.10 -2.84 -16.88
C SER A 255 6.18 -3.33 -15.91
N ASP A 256 6.07 -2.99 -14.62
CA ASP A 256 7.10 -3.26 -13.60
C ASP A 256 6.93 -4.57 -12.82
N THR A 257 5.73 -5.18 -12.87
CA THR A 257 5.38 -6.25 -11.94
C THR A 257 5.78 -7.62 -12.48
N LYS A 258 6.67 -8.30 -11.76
CA LYS A 258 7.03 -9.71 -11.97
C LYS A 258 6.13 -10.62 -11.15
N ILE A 259 5.64 -11.68 -11.78
CA ILE A 259 4.72 -12.65 -11.16
C ILE A 259 5.41 -14.01 -11.03
N TYR A 260 5.52 -14.52 -9.81
CA TYR A 260 6.07 -15.83 -9.51
C TYR A 260 4.98 -16.77 -9.01
N VAL A 261 4.82 -17.94 -9.64
CA VAL A 261 3.78 -18.95 -9.33
C VAL A 261 4.34 -20.29 -8.80
N ASN A 262 5.66 -20.47 -8.86
CA ASN A 262 6.36 -21.61 -8.27
C ASN A 262 6.94 -21.24 -6.90
N VAL A 263 6.11 -20.64 -6.06
CA VAL A 263 6.50 -20.18 -4.72
C VAL A 263 6.52 -21.36 -3.76
N ALA A 264 7.66 -21.60 -3.13
CA ALA A 264 7.84 -22.60 -2.07
C ALA A 264 8.14 -21.91 -0.74
N THR A 265 7.74 -22.53 0.36
CA THR A 265 8.12 -22.07 1.71
C THR A 265 9.42 -22.78 2.10
N ILE A 266 10.38 -22.03 2.61
CA ILE A 266 11.64 -22.55 3.13
C ILE A 266 11.68 -22.37 4.64
N SER A 267 12.46 -23.20 5.32
CA SER A 267 12.67 -23.15 6.77
C SER A 267 14.09 -23.61 7.08
N GLN A 268 14.68 -23.07 8.14
CA GLN A 268 16.05 -23.38 8.52
C GLN A 268 16.19 -24.81 9.08
N GLY A 269 17.29 -25.47 8.73
CA GLY A 269 17.74 -26.73 9.31
C GLY A 269 18.04 -27.82 8.28
N GLU A 270 18.89 -28.76 8.66
CA GLU A 270 19.32 -29.90 7.85
C GLU A 270 18.71 -31.20 8.41
N THR A 271 17.99 -31.93 7.57
CA THR A 271 17.49 -33.26 7.95
C THR A 271 18.65 -34.25 8.03
N LYS A 272 18.90 -34.79 9.22
CA LYS A 272 19.96 -35.79 9.44
C LYS A 272 19.47 -37.20 9.12
N SER A 273 20.43 -38.09 8.89
CA SER A 273 20.14 -39.50 8.63
C SER A 273 19.51 -40.17 9.85
N SER A 274 18.65 -41.16 9.59
CA SER A 274 17.93 -41.87 10.65
C SER A 274 18.90 -42.58 11.61
N ILE A 275 18.73 -42.33 12.92
CA ILE A 275 19.47 -43.00 14.00
C ILE A 275 18.59 -44.02 14.72
N VAL A 276 19.21 -45.04 15.32
CA VAL A 276 18.52 -46.03 16.16
C VAL A 276 18.50 -45.51 17.59
N LEU A 277 17.31 -45.32 18.16
CA LEU A 277 17.15 -44.92 19.57
C LEU A 277 17.25 -46.13 20.50
N GLY A 278 16.72 -47.28 20.08
CA GLY A 278 16.79 -48.49 20.89
C GLY A 278 15.72 -49.51 20.55
N SER A 279 15.47 -50.37 21.55
CA SER A 279 14.56 -51.52 21.48
C SER A 279 13.36 -51.26 22.38
N GLY A 280 12.16 -51.41 21.84
CA GLY A 280 10.93 -51.37 22.62
C GLY A 280 10.69 -52.67 23.38
N ASP A 281 9.95 -52.57 24.49
CA ASP A 281 9.53 -53.72 25.32
C ASP A 281 8.05 -53.58 25.75
N ALA A 282 7.15 -54.39 25.21
CA ALA A 282 5.72 -54.31 25.49
C ALA A 282 5.35 -54.58 26.96
N THR A 283 6.25 -55.16 27.75
CA THR A 283 6.04 -55.40 29.18
C THR A 283 6.25 -54.15 30.04
N ARG A 284 6.96 -53.14 29.51
CA ARG A 284 7.31 -51.91 30.22
C ARG A 284 6.40 -50.75 29.84
N VAL A 285 5.87 -50.08 30.86
CA VAL A 285 5.10 -48.83 30.74
C VAL A 285 6.04 -47.62 30.71
N ASN A 286 5.59 -46.49 30.13
CA ASN A 286 6.28 -45.19 30.17
C ASN A 286 7.76 -45.25 29.76
N GLN A 287 8.07 -46.09 28.77
CA GLN A 287 9.42 -46.17 28.22
C GLN A 287 9.82 -44.82 27.64
N ASN A 288 11.10 -44.50 27.81
CA ASN A 288 11.66 -43.26 27.31
C ASN A 288 13.09 -43.45 26.82
N PHE A 289 13.48 -42.60 25.89
CA PHE A 289 14.78 -42.63 25.24
C PHE A 289 15.33 -41.20 25.17
N VAL A 290 16.55 -41.01 25.66
CA VAL A 290 17.27 -39.74 25.56
C VAL A 290 17.97 -39.68 24.20
N VAL A 291 17.81 -38.56 23.51
CA VAL A 291 18.44 -38.27 22.23
C VAL A 291 19.59 -37.31 22.50
N ASN A 292 20.82 -37.83 22.44
CA ASN A 292 22.04 -37.05 22.68
C ASN A 292 22.46 -36.30 21.41
N VAL A 293 21.63 -35.34 21.00
CA VAL A 293 21.86 -34.51 19.82
C VAL A 293 21.50 -33.08 20.20
N SER A 294 22.43 -32.16 19.96
CA SER A 294 22.21 -30.73 20.16
C SER A 294 21.51 -30.08 18.97
N GLU A 295 20.90 -28.92 19.21
CA GLU A 295 20.36 -28.04 18.15
C GLU A 295 19.25 -28.68 17.29
N ILE A 296 18.38 -29.49 17.92
CA ILE A 296 17.20 -30.04 17.23
C ILE A 296 16.25 -28.89 16.91
N SER A 297 15.84 -28.81 15.64
CA SER A 297 14.92 -27.77 15.16
C SER A 297 13.53 -27.96 15.74
N PHE A 298 12.85 -26.84 16.02
CA PHE A 298 11.42 -26.81 16.35
C PHE A 298 10.68 -26.04 15.25
N ILE A 299 9.48 -26.49 14.91
CA ILE A 299 8.60 -25.87 13.92
C ILE A 299 7.30 -25.41 14.57
N PRO A 300 6.69 -24.31 14.10
CA PRO A 300 5.38 -23.87 14.58
C PRO A 300 4.33 -24.98 14.43
N ASP A 301 3.62 -25.29 15.50
CA ASP A 301 2.52 -26.24 15.55
C ASP A 301 1.54 -25.83 16.65
N SER A 302 0.38 -25.32 16.22
CA SER A 302 -0.66 -24.82 17.12
C SER A 302 -1.37 -25.91 17.93
N SER A 303 -1.08 -27.19 17.70
CA SER A 303 -1.54 -28.30 18.55
C SER A 303 -0.65 -28.55 19.78
N MET A 304 0.54 -27.95 19.82
CA MET A 304 1.45 -28.02 20.96
C MET A 304 1.16 -26.90 21.95
N SER A 305 1.32 -27.14 23.25
CA SER A 305 1.07 -26.12 24.28
C SER A 305 2.08 -24.97 24.27
N SER A 306 3.32 -25.24 23.82
CA SER A 306 4.33 -24.22 23.53
C SER A 306 4.18 -23.55 22.15
N GLY A 307 3.16 -23.92 21.37
CA GLY A 307 2.98 -23.47 19.99
C GLY A 307 4.01 -24.01 19.00
N VAL A 308 4.94 -24.87 19.44
CA VAL A 308 5.98 -25.47 18.60
C VAL A 308 6.15 -26.96 18.84
N LYS A 309 6.49 -27.67 17.78
CA LYS A 309 6.76 -29.10 17.77
C LYS A 309 8.21 -29.35 17.36
N ALA A 310 8.89 -30.28 18.06
CA ALA A 310 10.20 -30.76 17.62
C ALA A 310 10.11 -31.35 16.21
N ASP A 311 10.98 -30.93 15.29
CA ASP A 311 10.98 -31.43 13.92
C ASP A 311 11.69 -32.80 13.84
N ILE A 312 10.98 -33.78 14.39
CA ILE A 312 11.43 -35.16 14.49
C ILE A 312 10.36 -36.12 13.98
N GLN A 313 10.83 -37.27 13.51
CA GLN A 313 10.01 -38.39 13.08
C GLN A 313 10.47 -39.65 13.79
N VAL A 314 9.63 -40.15 14.69
CA VAL A 314 9.84 -41.41 15.38
C VAL A 314 9.13 -42.53 14.61
N GLN A 315 9.90 -43.52 14.20
CA GLN A 315 9.42 -44.73 13.56
C GLN A 315 9.62 -45.93 14.48
N VAL A 316 8.57 -46.70 14.73
CA VAL A 316 8.59 -47.92 15.53
C VAL A 316 8.22 -49.10 14.64
N GLY A 317 9.19 -49.95 14.32
CA GLY A 317 9.08 -50.94 13.25
C GLY A 317 8.90 -50.23 11.90
N ASP A 318 7.79 -50.50 11.23
CA ASP A 318 7.43 -49.88 9.94
C ASP A 318 6.38 -48.77 10.08
N GLN A 319 6.03 -48.39 11.32
CA GLN A 319 4.99 -47.41 11.60
C GLN A 319 5.58 -46.11 12.15
N VAL A 320 5.22 -44.97 11.55
CA VAL A 320 5.51 -43.64 12.08
C VAL A 320 4.51 -43.32 13.18
N TRP A 321 5.00 -42.91 14.35
CA TRP A 321 4.17 -42.50 15.47
C TRP A 321 3.97 -40.98 15.47
N THR A 322 2.94 -40.51 16.16
CA THR A 322 2.58 -39.08 16.18
C THR A 322 3.06 -38.41 17.46
N GLN A 323 3.76 -37.29 17.33
CA GLN A 323 4.08 -36.43 18.47
C GLN A 323 2.82 -35.70 18.96
N VAL A 324 2.61 -35.68 20.28
CA VAL A 324 1.54 -34.92 20.94
C VAL A 324 2.11 -34.09 22.09
N SER A 325 1.38 -33.06 22.53
CA SER A 325 1.75 -32.23 23.70
C SER A 325 1.67 -33.01 25.01
N THR A 326 0.66 -33.87 25.13
CA THR A 326 0.39 -34.71 26.30
C THR A 326 -0.21 -36.04 25.90
N LEU A 327 0.14 -37.09 26.64
CA LEU A 327 -0.46 -38.42 26.48
C LEU A 327 -1.84 -38.51 27.17
N ASN A 328 -2.24 -37.53 27.97
CA ASN A 328 -3.50 -37.57 28.72
C ASN A 328 -4.74 -37.72 27.84
N ASP A 329 -4.70 -37.19 26.62
CA ASP A 329 -5.80 -37.27 25.65
C ASP A 329 -5.68 -38.48 24.70
N SER A 330 -4.65 -39.31 24.90
CA SER A 330 -4.39 -40.49 24.08
C SER A 330 -5.09 -41.71 24.65
N ASN A 331 -5.62 -42.57 23.78
CA ASN A 331 -6.19 -43.85 24.20
C ASN A 331 -5.12 -44.97 24.19
N SER A 332 -5.47 -46.14 24.71
CA SER A 332 -4.57 -47.30 24.84
C SER A 332 -3.99 -47.82 23.51
N ALA A 333 -4.63 -47.54 22.38
CA ALA A 333 -4.18 -47.92 21.05
C ALA A 333 -3.47 -46.78 20.29
N SER A 334 -3.52 -45.55 20.81
CA SER A 334 -2.92 -44.38 20.17
C SER A 334 -1.41 -44.52 20.07
N THR A 335 -0.89 -44.56 18.84
CA THR A 335 0.55 -44.56 18.54
C THR A 335 1.14 -43.16 18.68
N HIS A 336 1.16 -42.67 19.90
CA HIS A 336 1.61 -41.33 20.26
C HIS A 336 2.89 -41.36 21.10
N TYR A 337 3.67 -40.29 21.01
CA TYR A 337 4.81 -40.00 21.89
C TYR A 337 4.85 -38.52 22.26
N VAL A 338 5.53 -38.21 23.36
CA VAL A 338 5.78 -36.83 23.82
C VAL A 338 7.28 -36.57 23.77
N VAL A 339 7.65 -35.33 23.45
CA VAL A 339 9.04 -34.86 23.51
C VAL A 339 9.17 -33.90 24.68
N ARG A 340 10.17 -34.12 25.52
CA ARG A 340 10.55 -33.24 26.62
C ARG A 340 11.97 -32.75 26.40
N MET A 341 12.21 -31.45 26.55
CA MET A 341 13.56 -30.90 26.52
C MET A 341 14.15 -30.95 27.94
N GLY A 342 15.40 -31.40 28.05
CA GLY A 342 16.19 -31.35 29.28
C GLY A 342 16.95 -30.04 29.42
N GLU A 343 17.46 -29.75 30.61
CA GLU A 343 18.30 -28.57 30.90
C GLU A 343 19.61 -28.55 30.12
N ASP A 344 20.09 -29.73 29.70
CA ASP A 344 21.30 -29.92 28.88
C ASP A 344 21.07 -29.71 27.38
N GLY A 345 19.85 -29.33 26.98
CA GLY A 345 19.45 -29.13 25.58
C GLY A 345 19.18 -30.44 24.82
N ASN A 346 19.33 -31.60 25.47
CA ASN A 346 18.95 -32.88 24.89
C ASN A 346 17.44 -33.08 24.97
N ILE A 347 16.88 -33.84 24.04
CA ILE A 347 15.46 -34.20 24.10
C ILE A 347 15.27 -35.63 24.62
N LYS A 348 14.19 -35.83 25.35
CA LYS A 348 13.72 -37.11 25.84
C LYS A 348 12.39 -37.43 25.18
N ILE A 349 12.31 -38.60 24.55
CA ILE A 349 11.09 -39.09 23.91
C ILE A 349 10.41 -40.06 24.87
N GLU A 350 9.15 -39.80 25.21
CA GLU A 350 8.36 -40.58 26.17
C GLU A 350 7.15 -41.23 25.47
N PHE A 351 6.92 -42.52 25.76
CA PHE A 351 5.87 -43.34 25.18
C PHE A 351 4.79 -43.71 26.21
N GLY A 352 3.64 -44.20 25.74
CA GLY A 352 2.50 -44.52 26.59
C GLY A 352 2.66 -45.72 27.53
N ASP A 353 1.75 -45.80 28.50
CA ASP A 353 1.63 -46.86 29.50
C ASP A 353 0.59 -47.94 29.15
N GLY A 354 -0.06 -47.83 28.00
CA GLY A 354 -1.13 -48.74 27.57
C GLY A 354 -2.53 -48.35 28.05
N GLU A 355 -2.68 -47.29 28.84
CA GLU A 355 -3.96 -46.61 29.10
C GLU A 355 -3.99 -45.26 28.39
N LYS A 356 -2.95 -44.46 28.62
CA LYS A 356 -2.70 -43.15 28.02
C LYS A 356 -1.63 -43.27 26.95
N GLY A 357 -2.04 -43.71 25.77
CA GLY A 357 -1.15 -44.03 24.66
C GLY A 357 -0.69 -45.48 24.67
N ARG A 358 -0.36 -45.98 23.47
CA ARG A 358 0.07 -47.35 23.24
C ARG A 358 1.47 -47.60 23.80
N ARG A 359 1.66 -48.77 24.42
CA ARG A 359 2.99 -49.28 24.79
C ARG A 359 3.82 -49.59 23.55
N LEU A 360 5.12 -49.43 23.65
CA LEU A 360 6.03 -49.84 22.59
C LEU A 360 5.97 -51.36 22.36
N PRO A 361 5.84 -51.85 21.11
CA PRO A 361 5.96 -53.26 20.82
C PRO A 361 7.38 -53.76 21.09
N THR A 362 7.49 -55.00 21.59
CA THR A 362 8.78 -55.64 21.79
C THR A 362 9.49 -55.85 20.47
N GLY A 363 10.72 -55.36 20.33
CA GLY A 363 11.52 -55.54 19.13
C GLY A 363 12.96 -55.08 19.33
N LYS A 364 13.88 -55.63 18.53
CA LYS A 364 15.30 -55.26 18.59
C LYS A 364 15.57 -54.09 17.65
N ASN A 365 16.11 -52.99 18.20
CA ASN A 365 16.46 -51.79 17.44
C ASN A 365 15.32 -51.28 16.54
N ASN A 366 14.08 -51.47 17.02
CA ASN A 366 12.87 -51.17 16.26
C ASN A 366 12.47 -49.70 16.36
N ILE A 367 13.10 -48.91 17.22
CA ILE A 367 12.80 -47.48 17.38
C ILE A 367 13.88 -46.67 16.66
N ARG A 368 13.46 -45.93 15.65
CA ARG A 368 14.30 -45.09 14.81
C ARG A 368 13.83 -43.64 14.87
N LEU A 369 14.78 -42.72 14.77
CA LEU A 369 14.55 -41.29 14.80
C LEU A 369 15.19 -40.66 13.57
N THR A 370 14.40 -39.91 12.81
CA THR A 370 14.90 -38.91 11.87
C THR A 370 14.63 -37.55 12.49
N TYR A 371 15.58 -36.63 12.42
CA TYR A 371 15.45 -35.30 13.04
C TYR A 371 16.06 -34.23 12.14
N ARG A 372 15.59 -32.99 12.30
CA ARG A 372 16.21 -31.81 11.70
C ARG A 372 17.08 -31.10 12.72
N GLN A 373 18.27 -30.69 12.29
CA GLN A 373 19.23 -29.95 13.10
C GLN A 373 19.42 -28.54 12.55
N GLY A 374 19.40 -27.54 13.41
CA GLY A 374 19.56 -26.13 13.07
C GLY A 374 18.56 -25.27 13.85
N VAL A 375 19.08 -24.40 14.70
CA VAL A 375 18.33 -23.47 15.55
C VAL A 375 19.03 -22.10 15.54
N GLY A 376 18.41 -21.09 16.15
CA GLY A 376 19.06 -19.80 16.37
C GLY A 376 18.76 -18.75 15.31
N SER A 377 19.22 -17.54 15.60
CA SER A 377 19.15 -16.35 14.75
C SER A 377 19.96 -16.47 13.46
N GLN A 378 20.88 -17.43 13.37
CA GLN A 378 21.63 -17.74 12.15
C GLN A 378 20.73 -18.19 10.98
N GLY A 379 19.49 -18.61 11.29
CA GLY A 379 18.48 -18.88 10.28
C GLY A 379 17.83 -17.63 9.67
N ASN A 380 18.07 -16.43 10.22
CA ASN A 380 17.52 -15.17 9.71
C ASN A 380 18.50 -14.55 8.70
N ILE A 381 18.38 -14.98 7.45
CA ILE A 381 19.15 -14.44 6.32
C ILE A 381 18.42 -13.29 5.63
N PRO A 382 19.15 -12.25 5.15
CA PRO A 382 18.55 -11.14 4.44
C PRO A 382 18.01 -11.58 3.07
N ALA A 383 17.13 -10.75 2.50
CA ALA A 383 16.62 -10.96 1.15
C ALA A 383 17.76 -11.15 0.13
N TYR A 384 17.52 -12.02 -0.86
CA TYR A 384 18.43 -12.36 -1.95
C TYR A 384 19.72 -13.07 -1.55
N SER A 385 19.85 -13.51 -0.29
CA SER A 385 21.04 -14.22 0.19
C SER A 385 21.05 -15.69 -0.21
N PHE A 386 19.88 -16.28 -0.44
CA PHE A 386 19.75 -17.67 -0.87
C PHE A 386 19.60 -17.75 -2.40
N ASP A 387 20.70 -17.98 -3.10
CA ASP A 387 20.74 -18.02 -4.58
C ASP A 387 20.84 -19.44 -5.17
N LYS A 388 21.35 -20.41 -4.41
CA LYS A 388 21.65 -21.77 -4.89
C LYS A 388 21.22 -22.89 -3.93
N PRO A 389 20.46 -23.89 -4.41
CA PRO A 389 20.17 -25.07 -3.62
C PRO A 389 21.39 -26.00 -3.53
N SER A 390 21.58 -26.64 -2.37
CA SER A 390 22.65 -27.63 -2.17
C SER A 390 22.55 -28.82 -3.14
N ARG A 391 21.32 -29.24 -3.48
CA ARG A 391 21.04 -30.24 -4.52
C ARG A 391 20.16 -29.62 -5.59
N GLN A 392 20.75 -29.29 -6.74
CA GLN A 392 20.01 -28.71 -7.86
C GLN A 392 19.16 -29.77 -8.56
N HIS A 393 17.86 -29.50 -8.69
CA HIS A 393 16.96 -30.32 -9.50
C HIS A 393 17.09 -29.91 -10.97
N PRO A 394 17.14 -30.83 -11.95
CA PRO A 394 17.31 -30.49 -13.37
C PRO A 394 16.26 -29.54 -13.96
N LEU A 395 15.07 -29.50 -13.35
CA LEU A 395 13.97 -28.60 -13.74
C LEU A 395 13.99 -27.24 -13.03
N VAL A 396 15.00 -26.97 -12.19
CA VAL A 396 15.13 -25.72 -11.42
C VAL A 396 16.40 -25.01 -11.88
N GLU A 397 16.22 -23.93 -12.62
CA GLU A 397 17.32 -23.10 -13.12
C GLU A 397 17.95 -22.26 -12.01
N LYS A 398 17.12 -21.53 -11.25
CA LYS A 398 17.56 -20.61 -10.21
C LYS A 398 16.54 -20.54 -9.07
N VAL A 399 17.01 -20.24 -7.86
CA VAL A 399 16.15 -19.88 -6.72
C VAL A 399 16.18 -18.36 -6.53
N HIS A 400 15.02 -17.80 -6.25
CA HIS A 400 14.83 -16.37 -6.00
C HIS A 400 14.14 -16.22 -4.64
N GLN A 401 14.84 -15.67 -3.66
CA GLN A 401 14.34 -15.44 -2.31
C GLN A 401 14.27 -13.92 -2.05
N PRO A 402 13.21 -13.23 -2.49
CA PRO A 402 13.11 -11.78 -2.30
C PRO A 402 12.61 -11.39 -0.90
N ILE A 403 12.05 -12.33 -0.14
CA ILE A 403 11.58 -12.11 1.23
C ILE A 403 12.63 -12.68 2.17
N GLU A 404 13.19 -11.85 3.06
CA GLU A 404 14.09 -12.29 4.11
C GLU A 404 13.46 -13.37 5.00
N THR A 405 14.28 -14.15 5.70
CA THR A 405 13.76 -15.21 6.59
C THR A 405 13.72 -14.71 8.02
N PHE A 406 12.68 -15.13 8.75
CA PHE A 406 12.41 -14.66 10.11
C PHE A 406 12.11 -15.82 11.06
N GLY A 407 12.03 -15.50 12.36
CA GLY A 407 11.57 -16.41 13.41
C GLY A 407 12.66 -17.35 13.95
N GLY A 408 13.89 -17.27 13.43
CA GLY A 408 15.04 -17.91 14.03
C GLY A 408 15.42 -17.22 15.34
N HIS A 409 15.40 -17.97 16.43
CA HIS A 409 15.79 -17.48 17.76
C HIS A 409 16.57 -18.55 18.52
N GLY A 410 17.36 -18.10 19.50
CA GLY A 410 18.03 -18.98 20.44
C GLY A 410 17.03 -19.71 21.33
N LEU A 411 17.54 -20.64 22.13
CA LEU A 411 16.75 -21.18 23.25
C LEU A 411 16.59 -20.08 24.30
N GLU A 412 15.41 -20.02 24.93
CA GLU A 412 15.18 -19.12 26.06
C GLU A 412 16.24 -19.35 27.14
N SER A 413 16.78 -18.24 27.66
CA SER A 413 17.65 -18.23 28.82
C SER A 413 16.88 -18.61 30.10
N SER A 414 17.59 -19.03 31.14
CA SER A 414 16.98 -19.33 32.44
C SER A 414 16.24 -18.14 33.05
N SER A 415 16.71 -16.91 32.79
CA SER A 415 16.07 -15.67 33.23
C SER A 415 14.76 -15.40 32.49
N GLU A 416 14.74 -15.57 31.17
CA GLU A 416 13.51 -15.43 30.36
C GLU A 416 12.49 -16.49 30.76
N MET A 417 12.94 -17.74 30.91
CA MET A 417 12.08 -18.83 31.35
C MET A 417 11.48 -18.56 32.74
N ALA A 418 12.24 -17.96 33.67
CA ALA A 418 11.72 -17.58 34.99
C ALA A 418 10.59 -16.54 34.92
N ASN A 419 10.64 -15.63 33.94
CA ASN A 419 9.61 -14.63 33.71
C ASN A 419 8.40 -15.20 32.93
N ASN A 420 8.64 -16.08 31.96
CA ASN A 420 7.62 -16.62 31.05
C ASN A 420 6.86 -17.82 31.64
N ALA A 421 7.55 -18.72 32.35
CA ALA A 421 6.98 -19.98 32.86
C ALA A 421 5.75 -19.81 33.78
N PRO A 422 5.68 -18.82 34.70
CA PRO A 422 4.49 -18.60 35.52
C PRO A 422 3.24 -18.34 34.69
N GLY A 423 3.37 -17.67 33.54
CA GLY A 423 2.24 -17.36 32.64
C GLY A 423 1.56 -18.62 32.08
N ALA A 424 2.36 -19.63 31.72
CA ALA A 424 1.84 -20.90 31.22
C ALA A 424 1.07 -21.68 32.30
N VAL A 425 1.56 -21.67 33.54
CA VAL A 425 0.91 -22.35 34.67
C VAL A 425 -0.38 -21.63 35.09
N LEU A 426 -0.35 -20.29 35.17
CA LEU A 426 -1.49 -19.48 35.59
C LEU A 426 -2.65 -19.54 34.59
N SER A 427 -2.35 -19.63 33.29
CA SER A 427 -3.38 -19.71 32.24
C SER A 427 -3.93 -21.12 32.05
N LEU A 428 -3.31 -22.17 32.62
CA LEU A 428 -3.72 -23.57 32.42
C LEU A 428 -3.91 -23.91 30.92
N GLU A 429 -3.03 -23.38 30.07
CA GLU A 429 -3.07 -23.52 28.61
C GLU A 429 -4.36 -22.96 27.97
N ARG A 430 -5.05 -22.02 28.63
CA ARG A 430 -6.29 -21.40 28.13
C ARG A 430 -6.35 -19.89 28.37
N ALA A 431 -6.77 -19.15 27.36
CA ALA A 431 -6.97 -17.70 27.44
C ALA A 431 -8.44 -17.34 27.73
N VAL A 432 -8.68 -16.69 28.88
CA VAL A 432 -10.02 -16.23 29.31
C VAL A 432 -10.04 -14.71 29.52
N SER A 433 -9.10 -14.19 30.29
CA SER A 433 -8.90 -12.75 30.52
C SER A 433 -7.99 -12.15 29.45
N THR A 434 -7.98 -10.82 29.33
CA THR A 434 -7.03 -10.13 28.44
C THR A 434 -5.58 -10.44 28.81
N GLU A 435 -5.26 -10.49 30.10
CA GLU A 435 -3.90 -10.83 30.54
C GLU A 435 -3.51 -12.26 30.17
N ASP A 436 -4.46 -13.20 30.15
CA ASP A 436 -4.19 -14.57 29.69
C ASP A 436 -3.87 -14.60 28.19
N PHE A 437 -4.51 -13.75 27.37
CA PHE A 437 -4.18 -13.66 25.94
C PHE A 437 -2.75 -13.17 25.71
N SER A 438 -2.26 -12.20 26.48
CA SER A 438 -0.86 -11.77 26.37
C SER A 438 0.11 -12.84 26.87
N LYS A 439 -0.17 -13.46 28.01
CA LYS A 439 0.66 -14.54 28.58
C LYS A 439 0.75 -15.76 27.66
N LEU A 440 -0.38 -16.16 27.08
CA LEU A 440 -0.44 -17.25 26.14
C LEU A 440 0.22 -16.88 24.80
N ALA A 441 0.10 -15.63 24.34
CA ALA A 441 0.82 -15.21 23.15
C ALA A 441 2.34 -15.27 23.37
N ILE A 442 2.84 -14.86 24.54
CA ILE A 442 4.27 -14.93 24.90
C ILE A 442 4.76 -16.39 24.96
N SER A 443 3.92 -17.35 25.33
CA SER A 443 4.34 -18.77 25.33
C SER A 443 4.56 -19.35 23.93
N HIS A 444 4.25 -18.61 22.87
CA HIS A 444 4.53 -19.00 21.50
C HIS A 444 5.95 -18.55 21.11
N THR A 445 6.81 -19.46 20.68
CA THR A 445 8.26 -19.19 20.48
C THR A 445 8.60 -18.00 19.58
N SER A 446 7.73 -17.66 18.62
CA SER A 446 7.93 -16.55 17.68
C SER A 446 7.54 -15.17 18.24
N VAL A 447 7.05 -15.11 19.47
CA VAL A 447 6.60 -13.88 20.15
C VAL A 447 7.61 -13.54 21.23
N LEU A 448 8.24 -12.38 21.12
CA LEU A 448 9.14 -11.85 22.14
C LEU A 448 8.31 -11.23 23.29
N GLN A 449 7.33 -10.41 22.93
CA GLN A 449 6.43 -9.76 23.89
C GLN A 449 5.03 -9.67 23.31
N ALA A 450 4.03 -9.68 24.18
CA ALA A 450 2.67 -9.41 23.81
C ALA A 450 1.93 -8.59 24.87
N ASN A 451 1.01 -7.75 24.41
CA ASN A 451 0.05 -7.07 25.26
C ASN A 451 -1.33 -7.17 24.63
N SER A 452 -2.39 -7.28 25.43
CA SER A 452 -3.73 -7.47 24.88
C SER A 452 -4.75 -6.49 25.47
N PHE A 453 -5.69 -6.10 24.62
CA PHE A 453 -6.70 -5.10 24.92
C PHE A 453 -8.06 -5.58 24.48
N MET A 454 -9.07 -5.34 25.31
CA MET A 454 -10.46 -5.54 24.89
C MET A 454 -10.89 -4.37 24.01
N ARG A 455 -11.23 -4.64 22.76
CA ARG A 455 -11.81 -3.65 21.87
C ARG A 455 -13.31 -3.58 22.11
N SER A 456 -13.79 -2.42 22.57
CA SER A 456 -15.23 -2.17 22.73
C SER A 456 -15.90 -2.17 21.36
N SER A 457 -16.68 -3.21 21.08
CA SER A 457 -17.45 -3.33 19.84
C SER A 457 -18.86 -2.79 20.05
N GLY A 458 -19.07 -1.49 19.86
CA GLY A 458 -20.34 -0.75 20.00
C GLY A 458 -21.64 -1.57 20.22
N LYS A 459 -22.53 -1.66 19.22
CA LYS A 459 -23.83 -2.36 19.35
C LYS A 459 -23.74 -3.88 19.30
N ASN A 460 -22.56 -4.45 19.04
CA ASN A 460 -22.39 -5.89 18.88
C ASN A 460 -21.86 -6.50 20.18
N ARG A 461 -22.61 -7.43 20.78
CA ARG A 461 -22.21 -8.19 22.00
C ARG A 461 -21.01 -9.13 21.79
N ARG A 462 -20.29 -9.04 20.67
CA ARG A 462 -19.13 -9.90 20.38
C ARG A 462 -17.90 -9.29 21.05
N ARG A 463 -17.12 -10.15 21.73
CA ARG A 463 -15.87 -9.75 22.38
C ARG A 463 -14.76 -9.77 21.34
N PHE A 464 -14.15 -8.61 21.12
CA PHE A 464 -12.96 -8.47 20.29
C PHE A 464 -11.76 -8.27 21.20
N VAL A 465 -10.74 -9.09 21.01
CA VAL A 465 -9.46 -8.97 21.72
C VAL A 465 -8.41 -8.59 20.67
N ASP A 466 -7.81 -7.41 20.86
CA ASP A 466 -6.63 -7.02 20.12
C ASP A 466 -5.41 -7.53 20.88
N VAL A 467 -4.55 -8.29 20.22
CA VAL A 467 -3.26 -8.73 20.76
C VAL A 467 -2.18 -8.03 19.97
N VAL A 468 -1.45 -7.14 20.63
CA VAL A 468 -0.26 -6.48 20.09
C VAL A 468 0.92 -7.39 20.33
N ILE A 469 1.67 -7.67 19.28
CA ILE A 469 2.78 -8.62 19.29
C ILE A 469 4.06 -7.90 18.85
N VAL A 470 5.11 -8.10 19.63
CA VAL A 470 6.49 -7.87 19.23
C VAL A 470 7.02 -9.22 18.74
N PRO A 471 7.17 -9.44 17.43
CA PRO A 471 7.78 -10.66 16.92
C PRO A 471 9.25 -10.72 17.34
N VAL A 472 9.78 -11.92 17.47
CA VAL A 472 11.22 -12.09 17.69
C VAL A 472 11.99 -11.53 16.49
N GLY A 473 13.00 -10.71 16.75
CA GLY A 473 13.73 -9.96 15.72
C GLY A 473 13.08 -8.63 15.32
N GLY A 474 11.90 -8.29 15.87
CA GLY A 474 11.27 -6.98 15.72
C GLY A 474 10.51 -6.75 14.42
N THR A 475 10.53 -7.67 13.46
CA THR A 475 9.81 -7.59 12.18
C THR A 475 9.21 -8.95 11.77
N GLY A 476 8.46 -8.98 10.67
CA GLY A 476 7.99 -10.23 10.06
C GLY A 476 6.69 -10.78 10.67
N LEU A 477 5.95 -10.00 11.47
CA LEU A 477 4.69 -10.43 12.07
C LEU A 477 3.67 -10.87 11.00
N GLU A 478 3.64 -10.20 9.85
CA GLU A 478 2.73 -10.51 8.74
C GLU A 478 2.79 -11.98 8.29
N TYR A 479 3.98 -12.59 8.36
CA TYR A 479 4.17 -13.98 7.93
C TYR A 479 3.76 -15.03 8.99
N ILE A 480 3.74 -14.65 10.27
CA ILE A 480 3.41 -15.55 11.40
C ILE A 480 2.06 -15.24 12.05
N LYS A 481 1.43 -14.14 11.67
CA LYS A 481 0.17 -13.64 12.22
C LYS A 481 -0.92 -14.70 12.25
N ASP A 482 -1.13 -15.40 11.13
CA ASP A 482 -2.20 -16.41 11.05
C ASP A 482 -1.93 -17.62 11.94
N GLN A 483 -0.65 -18.01 12.09
CA GLN A 483 -0.25 -19.13 12.95
C GLN A 483 -0.52 -18.80 14.42
N ILE A 484 -0.11 -17.61 14.87
CA ILE A 484 -0.35 -17.16 16.25
C ILE A 484 -1.85 -16.99 16.48
N LYS A 485 -2.59 -16.47 15.50
CA LYS A 485 -4.05 -16.33 15.60
C LYS A 485 -4.73 -17.68 15.75
N GLU A 486 -4.33 -18.68 14.97
CA GLU A 486 -4.86 -20.03 15.08
C GLU A 486 -4.52 -20.66 16.43
N PHE A 487 -3.28 -20.49 16.91
CA PHE A 487 -2.84 -20.95 18.21
C PHE A 487 -3.68 -20.35 19.35
N LEU A 488 -3.86 -19.03 19.37
CA LEU A 488 -4.70 -18.37 20.38
C LEU A 488 -6.16 -18.79 20.27
N LEU A 489 -6.70 -18.95 19.05
CA LEU A 489 -8.08 -19.38 18.85
C LEU A 489 -8.33 -20.78 19.42
N LYS A 490 -7.42 -21.75 19.19
CA LYS A 490 -7.53 -23.13 19.71
C LYS A 490 -7.55 -23.20 21.23
N HIS A 491 -6.87 -22.28 21.89
CA HIS A 491 -6.73 -22.22 23.34
C HIS A 491 -7.64 -21.15 23.98
N SER A 492 -8.58 -20.57 23.22
CA SER A 492 -9.51 -19.55 23.71
C SER A 492 -10.95 -20.06 23.82
N ILE A 493 -11.80 -19.29 24.49
CA ILE A 493 -13.23 -19.57 24.58
C ILE A 493 -13.89 -19.43 23.19
N PRO A 494 -14.77 -20.37 22.77
CA PRO A 494 -15.50 -20.25 21.53
C PRO A 494 -16.26 -18.91 21.39
N GLY A 495 -16.16 -18.29 20.21
CA GLY A 495 -16.89 -17.06 19.87
C GLY A 495 -16.16 -15.75 20.17
N VAL A 496 -14.94 -15.79 20.72
CA VAL A 496 -14.05 -14.62 20.80
C VAL A 496 -13.47 -14.33 19.41
N MET A 497 -13.43 -13.06 19.01
CA MET A 497 -12.71 -12.65 17.81
C MET A 497 -11.37 -12.03 18.19
N ILE A 498 -10.29 -12.62 17.67
CA ILE A 498 -8.92 -12.21 17.95
C ILE A 498 -8.40 -11.46 16.74
N ASN A 499 -7.82 -10.29 17.00
CA ASN A 499 -7.12 -9.49 16.02
C ASN A 499 -5.68 -9.29 16.47
N ILE A 500 -4.73 -9.67 15.61
CA ILE A 500 -3.31 -9.51 15.89
C ILE A 500 -2.82 -8.22 15.24
N LEU A 501 -2.14 -7.41 16.01
CA LEU A 501 -1.58 -6.13 15.62
C LEU A 501 -0.07 -6.17 15.82
N GLU A 502 0.66 -5.54 14.92
CA GLU A 502 2.09 -5.30 15.10
C GLU A 502 2.31 -4.18 16.12
N TYR A 503 3.38 -4.29 16.89
CA TYR A 503 3.83 -3.18 17.73
C TYR A 503 4.32 -2.03 16.86
N LYS A 504 4.35 -0.83 17.45
CA LYS A 504 4.91 0.36 16.79
C LYS A 504 6.27 0.70 17.41
N PRO A 505 7.38 0.61 16.66
CA PRO A 505 8.69 0.98 17.18
C PRO A 505 8.79 2.51 17.34
N ILE A 506 9.43 2.96 18.42
CA ILE A 506 9.90 4.33 18.61
C ILE A 506 11.41 4.26 18.67
N ILE A 507 12.04 4.61 17.55
CA ILE A 507 13.50 4.55 17.42
C ILE A 507 14.11 5.81 18.04
N VAL A 508 14.99 5.59 19.00
CA VAL A 508 15.75 6.63 19.69
C VAL A 508 17.22 6.58 19.29
N GLY A 509 17.91 7.70 19.43
CA GLY A 509 19.37 7.81 19.35
C GLY A 509 19.92 8.50 20.59
N PHE A 510 21.19 8.29 20.87
CA PHE A 510 21.86 8.86 22.04
C PHE A 510 23.15 9.58 21.67
N ASN A 511 23.32 10.80 22.20
CA ASN A 511 24.61 11.46 22.22
C ASN A 511 25.04 11.62 23.68
N VAL A 512 26.17 11.02 24.01
CA VAL A 512 26.69 10.94 25.39
C VAL A 512 28.10 11.52 25.44
N THR A 513 28.32 12.48 26.32
CA THR A 513 29.64 12.99 26.67
C THR A 513 30.03 12.44 28.04
N VAL A 514 31.11 11.68 28.10
CA VAL A 514 31.63 11.02 29.30
C VAL A 514 32.85 11.77 29.80
N ARG A 515 32.92 12.04 31.10
CA ARG A 515 34.10 12.63 31.75
C ARG A 515 34.79 11.56 32.60
N ALA A 516 36.07 11.30 32.32
CA ALA A 516 36.85 10.22 32.94
C ALA A 516 38.29 10.64 33.27
N ASP A 517 38.96 9.90 34.17
CA ASP A 517 40.37 10.09 34.53
C ASP A 517 41.28 9.40 33.51
N LEU A 518 41.65 10.14 32.46
CA LEU A 518 42.43 9.63 31.32
C LEU A 518 43.89 9.28 31.67
N GLU A 519 44.37 9.61 32.88
CA GLU A 519 45.68 9.13 33.36
C GLU A 519 45.64 7.67 33.81
N LYS A 520 44.46 7.17 34.20
CA LYS A 520 44.28 5.82 34.75
C LYS A 520 43.54 4.88 33.82
N PHE A 521 42.67 5.42 32.97
CA PHE A 521 41.80 4.64 32.10
C PHE A 521 41.97 5.07 30.64
N ASP A 522 41.82 4.11 29.74
CA ASP A 522 41.92 4.30 28.30
C ASP A 522 40.57 4.77 27.73
N ALA A 523 40.57 5.91 27.02
CA ALA A 523 39.37 6.51 26.46
C ALA A 523 38.64 5.59 25.48
N GLU A 524 39.38 4.83 24.66
CA GLU A 524 38.76 3.94 23.67
C GLU A 524 37.99 2.81 24.36
N LYS A 525 38.57 2.22 25.41
CA LYS A 525 37.92 1.14 26.16
C LYS A 525 36.66 1.60 26.88
N ILE A 526 36.71 2.77 27.52
CA ILE A 526 35.52 3.34 28.17
C ILE A 526 34.42 3.57 27.12
N SER A 527 34.78 4.16 25.97
CA SER A 527 33.81 4.45 24.92
C SER A 527 33.15 3.17 24.38
N GLU A 528 33.91 2.09 24.18
CA GLU A 528 33.40 0.82 23.69
C GLU A 528 32.51 0.14 24.74
N GLU A 529 32.94 0.10 26.00
CA GLU A 529 32.17 -0.48 27.11
C GLU A 529 30.84 0.25 27.31
N VAL A 530 30.87 1.58 27.40
CA VAL A 530 29.65 2.40 27.54
C VAL A 530 28.74 2.19 26.35
N LYS A 531 29.28 2.12 25.12
CA LYS A 531 28.48 1.86 23.92
C LYS A 531 27.77 0.52 23.98
N GLN A 532 28.47 -0.55 24.35
CA GLN A 532 27.88 -1.88 24.46
C GLN A 532 26.82 -1.94 25.57
N ASN A 533 27.07 -1.29 26.71
CA ASN A 533 26.11 -1.22 27.81
C ASN A 533 24.82 -0.50 27.40
N ILE A 534 24.93 0.61 26.66
CA ILE A 534 23.76 1.34 26.12
C ILE A 534 23.02 0.48 25.07
N ILE A 535 23.74 -0.11 24.12
CA ILE A 535 23.13 -0.96 23.07
C ILE A 535 22.38 -2.13 23.69
N ASN A 536 22.98 -2.80 24.68
CA ASN A 536 22.34 -3.91 25.36
C ASN A 536 21.12 -3.45 26.16
N ALA A 537 21.22 -2.37 26.95
CA ALA A 537 20.12 -1.93 27.81
C ALA A 537 18.91 -1.41 27.02
N PHE A 538 19.13 -0.74 25.90
CA PHE A 538 18.07 -0.19 25.04
C PHE A 538 17.79 -1.06 23.80
N SER A 539 18.18 -2.34 23.84
CA SER A 539 17.79 -3.32 22.83
C SER A 539 16.30 -3.63 22.90
N LEU A 540 15.72 -4.13 21.81
CA LEU A 540 14.33 -4.56 21.78
C LEU A 540 14.02 -5.66 22.82
N GLU A 541 15.02 -6.48 23.15
CA GLU A 541 14.89 -7.62 24.08
C GLU A 541 14.79 -7.17 25.54
N ASN A 542 15.48 -6.09 25.90
CA ASN A 542 15.50 -5.57 27.27
C ASN A 542 14.48 -4.47 27.56
N ARG A 543 13.78 -3.97 26.52
CA ARG A 543 12.74 -2.94 26.63
C ARG A 543 11.36 -3.54 26.49
N SER A 544 10.40 -3.13 27.33
CA SER A 544 9.05 -3.70 27.35
C SER A 544 8.01 -2.85 26.61
N LEU A 545 6.95 -3.50 26.10
CA LEU A 545 5.75 -2.83 25.57
C LEU A 545 5.15 -1.83 26.56
N GLY A 546 5.03 -0.57 26.12
CA GLY A 546 4.48 0.51 26.95
C GLY A 546 5.42 1.02 28.05
N GLU A 547 6.68 0.57 28.09
CA GLU A 547 7.64 0.99 29.09
C GLU A 547 8.14 2.41 28.83
N SER A 548 7.97 3.29 29.82
CA SER A 548 8.48 4.66 29.74
C SER A 548 10.00 4.67 29.76
N MET A 549 10.61 5.50 28.91
CA MET A 549 12.04 5.73 28.90
C MET A 549 12.33 7.04 29.62
N HIS A 550 13.20 7.01 30.63
CA HIS A 550 13.64 8.22 31.33
C HIS A 550 15.11 8.51 31.04
N ARG A 551 15.45 9.79 30.85
CA ARG A 551 16.85 10.20 30.67
C ARG A 551 17.74 9.78 31.85
N GLY A 552 17.20 9.73 33.06
CA GLY A 552 17.90 9.25 34.26
C GLY A 552 18.33 7.78 34.18
N GLU A 553 17.64 6.95 33.42
CA GLU A 553 18.02 5.55 33.18
C GLU A 553 19.33 5.49 32.37
N LEU A 554 19.47 6.36 31.37
CA LEU A 554 20.69 6.49 30.57
C LEU A 554 21.88 6.92 31.44
N TYR A 555 21.71 7.92 32.33
CA TYR A 555 22.76 8.29 33.30
C TYR A 555 23.16 7.10 34.17
N LYS A 556 22.18 6.36 34.71
CA LYS A 556 22.43 5.20 35.56
C LYS A 556 23.27 4.13 34.85
N ILE A 557 23.04 3.90 33.56
CA ILE A 557 23.80 2.91 32.77
C ILE A 557 25.22 3.41 32.50
N VAL A 558 25.35 4.66 32.08
CA VAL A 558 26.64 5.27 31.72
C VAL A 558 27.54 5.42 32.94
N GLU A 559 27.04 5.98 34.05
CA GLU A 559 27.81 6.24 35.27
C GLU A 559 28.15 4.98 36.06
N ASN A 560 27.47 3.86 35.80
CA ASN A 560 27.81 2.57 36.40
C ASN A 560 28.89 1.81 35.61
N SER A 561 29.43 2.38 34.53
CA SER A 561 30.54 1.81 33.77
C SER A 561 31.88 2.20 34.42
N ASP A 562 32.86 1.30 34.38
CA ASP A 562 34.13 1.51 35.09
C ASP A 562 34.92 2.70 34.51
N GLY A 563 35.41 3.58 35.39
CA GLY A 563 36.21 4.75 35.02
C GLY A 563 35.41 6.02 34.67
N VAL A 564 34.08 5.96 34.64
CA VAL A 564 33.22 7.13 34.42
C VAL A 564 33.05 7.93 35.72
N SER A 565 33.37 9.23 35.68
CA SER A 565 33.17 10.13 36.82
C SER A 565 31.89 10.94 36.72
N ASN A 566 31.55 11.40 35.51
CA ASN A 566 30.36 12.19 35.22
C ASN A 566 29.97 12.00 33.75
N SER A 567 28.71 12.25 33.41
CA SER A 567 28.21 12.18 32.04
C SER A 567 27.27 13.35 31.71
N ASP A 568 27.14 13.65 30.41
CA ASP A 568 26.04 14.45 29.87
C ASP A 568 25.39 13.66 28.75
N CYS A 569 24.10 13.42 28.87
CA CYS A 569 23.35 12.51 28.01
C CYS A 569 22.17 13.23 27.38
N THR A 570 22.06 13.14 26.05
CA THR A 570 20.94 13.66 25.26
C THR A 570 20.29 12.55 24.44
N ILE A 571 18.97 12.66 24.26
CA ILE A 571 18.15 11.70 23.52
C ILE A 571 17.68 12.38 22.24
N SER A 572 17.89 11.73 21.10
CA SER A 572 17.29 12.05 19.82
C SER A 572 16.19 11.04 19.47
N LEU A 573 15.24 11.45 18.64
CA LEU A 573 14.21 10.59 18.07
C LEU A 573 14.43 10.56 16.56
N ALA A 574 14.36 9.38 15.95
CA ALA A 574 14.29 9.28 14.51
C ALA A 574 12.93 9.79 14.02
N ASP A 575 12.90 10.41 12.83
CA ASP A 575 11.65 10.83 12.20
C ASP A 575 10.76 9.61 11.95
N SER A 576 9.65 9.50 12.68
CA SER A 576 8.71 8.39 12.51
C SER A 576 7.89 8.60 11.24
N ALA A 577 7.87 7.62 10.34
CA ALA A 577 7.09 7.66 9.09
C ALA A 577 5.56 7.66 9.28
N ASP A 578 5.07 7.44 10.52
CA ASP A 578 3.66 7.21 10.81
C ASP A 578 3.12 8.28 11.80
N GLU A 579 2.68 9.42 11.25
CA GLU A 579 2.19 10.60 12.01
C GLU A 579 1.00 10.31 12.95
N ALA A 580 0.37 9.14 12.83
CA ALA A 580 -0.92 8.85 13.45
C ALA A 580 -0.85 8.50 14.95
N ILE A 581 0.31 8.16 15.54
CA ILE A 581 0.44 7.83 16.97
C ILE A 581 1.77 8.35 17.53
N VAL A 582 1.77 9.60 17.99
CA VAL A 582 2.94 10.24 18.61
C VAL A 582 3.02 9.86 20.09
N PRO A 583 4.18 9.38 20.60
CA PRO A 583 4.35 9.18 22.04
C PRO A 583 4.27 10.50 22.80
N GLU A 584 3.94 10.45 24.10
CA GLU A 584 4.02 11.64 24.93
C GLU A 584 5.49 11.90 25.30
N ILE A 585 6.03 13.00 24.78
CA ILE A 585 7.42 13.40 24.98
C ILE A 585 7.46 14.53 26.01
N ILE A 586 8.15 14.31 27.12
CA ILE A 586 8.36 15.30 28.16
C ILE A 586 9.73 15.97 27.93
N LYS A 587 9.71 17.26 27.61
CA LYS A 587 10.91 18.08 27.45
C LYS A 587 11.09 19.04 28.63
N GLY A 588 12.34 19.37 28.91
CA GLY A 588 12.67 20.48 29.82
C GLY A 588 12.50 21.84 29.15
N ASN A 589 12.69 22.92 29.92
CA ASN A 589 12.69 24.30 29.40
C ASN A 589 13.82 24.55 28.37
N ASP A 590 14.79 23.66 28.32
CA ASP A 590 15.93 23.62 27.41
C ASP A 590 15.65 22.84 26.11
N GLU A 591 14.38 22.45 25.86
CA GLU A 591 13.96 21.58 24.75
C GLU A 591 14.57 20.17 24.76
N VAL A 592 15.34 19.81 25.80
CA VAL A 592 15.95 18.48 25.92
C VAL A 592 14.92 17.48 26.43
N ILE A 593 14.84 16.34 25.75
CA ILE A 593 13.95 15.23 26.12
C ILE A 593 14.38 14.66 27.47
N ARG A 594 13.43 14.59 28.41
CA ARG A 594 13.61 14.05 29.77
C ARG A 594 12.95 12.69 29.94
N ALA A 595 11.81 12.49 29.29
CA ALA A 595 11.13 11.20 29.26
C ALA A 595 10.33 11.01 27.97
N ILE A 596 10.17 9.76 27.57
CA ILE A 596 9.31 9.32 26.47
C ILE A 596 8.33 8.31 27.05
N ASN A 597 7.04 8.64 27.04
CA ASN A 597 5.97 7.77 27.50
C ASN A 597 5.26 7.18 26.27
N PRO A 598 5.59 5.93 25.89
CA PRO A 598 4.93 5.25 24.79
C PRO A 598 3.50 4.84 25.15
N SER A 599 2.64 4.66 24.16
CA SER A 599 1.39 3.94 24.37
C SER A 599 1.65 2.47 24.69
N PRO A 600 0.70 1.74 25.29
CA PRO A 600 0.82 0.29 25.54
C PRO A 600 1.04 -0.60 24.30
N LYS A 601 1.01 -0.02 23.09
CA LYS A 601 1.24 -0.69 21.80
C LYS A 601 2.60 -0.37 21.18
N GLN A 602 3.40 0.46 21.86
CA GLN A 602 4.66 0.98 21.38
C GLN A 602 5.81 0.45 22.22
N VAL A 603 6.98 0.29 21.61
CA VAL A 603 8.24 -0.03 22.29
C VAL A 603 9.26 1.04 21.95
N VAL A 604 9.94 1.58 22.96
CA VAL A 604 11.05 2.51 22.77
C VAL A 604 12.35 1.70 22.81
N HIS A 605 13.09 1.69 21.71
CA HIS A 605 14.36 0.95 21.58
C HIS A 605 15.30 1.61 20.56
N LEU A 606 16.58 1.24 20.59
CA LEU A 606 17.54 1.59 19.54
C LEU A 606 17.23 0.84 18.24
N ASP A 607 17.59 1.42 17.10
CA ASP A 607 17.52 0.73 15.82
C ASP A 607 18.30 -0.60 15.86
N ILE A 608 17.67 -1.67 15.38
CA ILE A 608 18.18 -3.05 15.43
C ILE A 608 19.39 -3.22 14.49
N ASP A 609 19.33 -2.60 13.31
CA ASP A 609 20.35 -2.74 12.28
C ASP A 609 21.42 -1.65 12.38
N ARG A 610 21.05 -0.44 12.82
CA ARG A 610 21.92 0.74 12.85
C ARG A 610 21.74 1.59 14.12
N PRO A 611 22.17 1.08 15.30
CA PRO A 611 22.00 1.81 16.55
C PRO A 611 22.77 3.14 16.54
N GLU A 612 22.05 4.25 16.66
CA GLU A 612 22.61 5.60 16.69
C GLU A 612 23.07 5.96 18.12
N VAL A 613 24.32 5.61 18.43
CA VAL A 613 24.96 5.93 19.72
C VAL A 613 26.30 6.60 19.46
N SER A 614 26.39 7.90 19.78
CA SER A 614 27.62 8.67 19.73
C SER A 614 28.16 8.91 21.15
N ILE A 615 29.46 8.67 21.32
CA ILE A 615 30.13 8.81 22.62
C ILE A 615 31.35 9.70 22.42
N THR A 616 31.44 10.76 23.21
CA THR A 616 32.61 11.63 23.30
C THR A 616 33.21 11.49 24.69
N VAL A 617 34.51 11.29 24.80
CA VAL A 617 35.19 11.17 26.11
C VAL A 617 36.06 12.40 26.32
N GLU A 618 35.87 13.05 27.47
CA GLU A 618 36.61 14.23 27.92
C GLU A 618 37.34 13.92 29.23
N ASP A 619 38.44 14.63 29.49
CA ASP A 619 39.15 14.56 30.78
C ASP A 619 38.29 15.24 31.86
N TYR A 620 38.09 14.58 33.00
CA TYR A 620 37.31 15.13 34.12
C TYR A 620 37.88 16.42 34.71
N ARG A 621 39.13 16.77 34.38
CA ARG A 621 39.82 17.99 34.84
C ARG A 621 39.49 19.24 34.00
N VAL A 622 38.73 19.09 32.92
CA VAL A 622 38.20 20.18 32.06
C VAL A 622 36.79 20.52 32.50
#